data_AF-A0A938B6Y6-F1
#
_entry.id   AF-A0A938B6Y6-F1
#
_cell.length_a   1.000
_cell.length_b   1.000
_cell.length_c   1.000
_cell.angle_alpha   90.00
_cell.angle_beta   90.00
_cell.angle_gamma   90.00
#
_symmetry.space_group_name_H-M   'P 1'
#
loop_
_entity.id
_entity.type
_entity.pdbx_description
1 polymer ?
#
loop_
_entity_poly.entity_id
_entity_poly.type
_entity_poly.pdbx_seq_one_letter_code
_entity_poly.pdbx_strand_id
1 'polypeptide(L)'
;MAVDPGDTLSLTSHGMQIERQSAPYVTLLADDTALLAYDATAPIPPLRDGNPAGYGLQGLREFAQGLLGIGLAQYLAQGLASGAEVPQAYLRHGIVYQVEVVFPDATSQRWSYGFDRQRQTVQRCPDDVSAQVRLCITASALVDWCLGRCSYFAVRTHSRRSAQVYDIVQTAQGIMAQEAALPDLLTHYILDAMPGAEHRGTDWLDYAIHLWSRGLDNKREE
;
A
#
# COMPACT_ATOMS: atom_id res chain seq x y z
N MET A 1 -21.30 -7.22 -27.76
CA MET A 1 -20.52 -7.04 -29.01
C MET A 1 -19.41 -6.06 -28.67
N ALA A 2 -18.17 -6.53 -28.56
CA ALA A 2 -17.03 -5.66 -28.28
C ALA A 2 -16.66 -4.88 -29.56
N VAL A 3 -16.15 -3.67 -29.39
CA VAL A 3 -15.63 -2.78 -30.44
C VAL A 3 -14.15 -2.63 -30.16
N ASP A 4 -13.32 -2.88 -31.17
CA ASP A 4 -11.87 -2.88 -31.02
C ASP A 4 -11.26 -1.58 -31.57
N PRO A 5 -10.08 -1.17 -31.11
CA PRO A 5 -9.32 -0.10 -31.75
C PRO A 5 -9.17 -0.35 -33.26
N GLY A 6 -9.66 0.58 -34.08
CA GLY A 6 -9.66 0.47 -35.55
C GLY A 6 -11.05 0.21 -36.15
N ASP A 7 -12.03 -0.20 -35.36
CA ASP A 7 -13.41 -0.30 -35.80
C ASP A 7 -14.06 1.09 -35.92
N THR A 8 -14.95 1.24 -36.90
CA THR A 8 -15.80 2.44 -37.01
C THR A 8 -17.27 2.10 -36.84
N LEU A 9 -17.99 3.05 -36.23
CA LEU A 9 -19.40 2.93 -35.91
C LEU A 9 -20.18 3.97 -36.74
N SER A 10 -21.02 3.48 -37.65
CA SER A 10 -21.89 4.31 -38.47
C SER A 10 -23.32 4.20 -37.95
N LEU A 11 -23.84 5.31 -37.40
CA LEU A 11 -25.24 5.41 -36.98
C LEU A 11 -26.10 6.01 -38.10
N THR A 12 -27.15 5.28 -38.49
CA THR A 12 -28.14 5.71 -39.48
C THR A 12 -29.55 5.65 -38.90
N SER A 13 -30.54 6.22 -39.60
CA SER A 13 -31.97 6.10 -39.25
C SER A 13 -32.49 4.66 -39.25
N HIS A 14 -31.75 3.71 -39.83
CA HIS A 14 -32.10 2.30 -39.90
C HIS A 14 -31.33 1.42 -38.91
N GLY A 15 -30.46 2.02 -38.09
CA GLY A 15 -29.71 1.32 -37.04
C GLY A 15 -28.22 1.64 -37.06
N MET A 16 -27.49 0.93 -36.20
CA MET A 16 -26.04 1.02 -36.05
C MET A 16 -25.36 -0.06 -36.89
N GLN A 17 -24.39 0.34 -37.72
CA GLN A 17 -23.51 -0.56 -38.44
C GLN A 17 -22.09 -0.44 -37.89
N ILE A 18 -21.43 -1.58 -37.70
CA ILE A 18 -20.02 -1.64 -37.29
C ILE A 18 -19.21 -2.09 -38.49
N GLU A 19 -18.26 -1.25 -38.90
CA GLU A 19 -17.25 -1.63 -39.89
C GLU A 19 -15.97 -2.01 -39.14
N ARG A 20 -15.58 -3.27 -39.24
CA ARG A 20 -14.42 -3.80 -38.52
C ARG A 20 -13.12 -3.33 -39.17
N GLN A 21 -12.20 -2.83 -38.37
CA GLN A 21 -10.86 -2.40 -38.80
C GLN A 21 -10.83 -1.42 -39.98
N SER A 22 -11.84 -0.53 -40.12
CA SER A 22 -11.93 0.40 -41.25
C SER A 22 -11.25 1.76 -41.02
N ALA A 23 -10.80 2.07 -39.80
CA ALA A 23 -10.08 3.31 -39.53
C ALA A 23 -8.64 3.27 -40.12
N PRO A 24 -8.26 4.21 -41.00
CA PRO A 24 -6.95 4.15 -41.70
C PRO A 24 -5.75 4.55 -40.85
N TYR A 25 -5.97 5.04 -39.63
CA TYR A 25 -4.94 5.59 -38.73
C TYR A 25 -4.88 4.89 -37.37
N VAL A 26 -5.69 3.86 -37.13
CA VAL A 26 -5.65 3.05 -35.90
C VAL A 26 -5.64 1.58 -36.29
N THR A 27 -4.65 0.84 -35.79
CA THR A 27 -4.55 -0.62 -35.98
C THR A 27 -4.42 -1.28 -34.62
N LEU A 28 -5.22 -2.30 -34.36
CA LEU A 28 -5.02 -3.17 -33.21
C LEU A 28 -3.73 -3.98 -33.40
N LEU A 29 -2.76 -3.81 -32.49
CA LEU A 29 -1.48 -4.52 -32.56
C LEU A 29 -1.59 -5.96 -32.03
N ALA A 30 -2.35 -6.15 -30.95
CA ALA A 30 -2.65 -7.44 -30.34
C ALA A 30 -3.97 -7.37 -29.57
N ASP A 31 -4.79 -8.42 -29.63
CA ASP A 31 -5.93 -8.60 -28.74
C ASP A 31 -5.46 -9.31 -27.46
N ASP A 32 -5.05 -8.49 -26.49
CA ASP A 32 -4.60 -8.95 -25.17
C ASP A 32 -5.72 -8.84 -24.12
N THR A 33 -7.00 -8.79 -24.55
CA THR A 33 -8.14 -8.69 -23.62
C THR A 33 -8.17 -9.85 -22.63
N ALA A 34 -7.63 -11.01 -23.00
CA ALA A 34 -7.46 -12.15 -22.10
C ALA A 34 -6.49 -11.87 -20.94
N LEU A 35 -5.49 -10.98 -21.10
CA LEU A 35 -4.61 -10.54 -19.99
C LEU A 35 -5.35 -9.66 -18.98
N LEU A 36 -6.49 -9.08 -19.38
CA LEU A 36 -7.38 -8.30 -18.52
C LEU A 36 -8.49 -9.16 -17.89
N ALA A 37 -8.61 -10.44 -18.27
CA ALA A 37 -9.60 -11.33 -17.69
C ALA A 37 -9.28 -11.54 -16.20
N TYR A 38 -10.21 -11.07 -15.35
CA TYR A 38 -10.08 -11.25 -13.91
C TYR A 38 -10.25 -12.74 -13.55
N ASP A 39 -9.18 -13.35 -13.09
CA ASP A 39 -9.20 -14.68 -12.48
C ASP A 39 -9.15 -14.54 -10.96
N ALA A 40 -10.30 -14.77 -10.30
CA ALA A 40 -10.43 -14.72 -8.84
C ALA A 40 -9.62 -15.81 -8.12
N THR A 41 -9.16 -16.83 -8.84
CA THR A 41 -8.37 -17.95 -8.32
C THR A 41 -6.88 -17.80 -8.57
N ALA A 42 -6.47 -16.84 -9.40
CA ALA A 42 -5.07 -16.59 -9.68
C ALA A 42 -4.34 -16.21 -8.39
N PRO A 43 -3.15 -16.79 -8.13
CA PRO A 43 -2.36 -16.43 -6.98
C PRO A 43 -1.97 -14.96 -7.08
N ILE A 44 -2.11 -14.22 -5.98
CA ILE A 44 -1.66 -12.84 -5.90
C ILE A 44 -0.13 -12.84 -6.10
N PRO A 45 0.41 -12.14 -7.11
CA PRO A 45 1.84 -12.11 -7.35
C PRO A 45 2.60 -11.61 -6.11
N PRO A 46 3.76 -12.21 -5.79
CA PRO A 46 4.56 -11.75 -4.66
C PRO A 46 5.01 -10.30 -4.89
N LEU A 47 5.01 -9.52 -3.82
CA LEU A 47 5.51 -8.15 -3.86
C LEU A 47 7.01 -8.15 -4.18
N ARG A 48 7.45 -7.27 -5.09
CA ARG A 48 8.86 -7.11 -5.46
C ARG A 48 9.27 -5.64 -5.35
N ASP A 49 10.43 -5.40 -4.79
CA ASP A 49 11.00 -4.06 -4.71
C ASP A 49 11.89 -3.79 -5.93
N GLY A 50 11.44 -2.90 -6.83
CA GLY A 50 12.21 -2.48 -7.99
C GLY A 50 13.26 -1.40 -7.71
N ASN A 51 13.20 -0.74 -6.55
CA ASN A 51 14.13 0.31 -6.11
C ASN A 51 14.47 1.37 -7.18
N PRO A 52 13.49 2.08 -7.74
CA PRO A 52 13.71 3.00 -8.86
C PRO A 52 14.66 4.16 -8.53
N ALA A 53 14.75 4.54 -7.25
CA ALA A 53 15.64 5.60 -6.77
C ALA A 53 17.08 5.11 -6.48
N GLY A 54 17.36 3.81 -6.61
CA GLY A 54 18.71 3.27 -6.46
C GLY A 54 19.27 3.30 -5.03
N TYR A 55 18.41 3.19 -4.01
CA TYR A 55 18.84 3.16 -2.61
C TYR A 55 19.78 1.98 -2.33
N GLY A 56 20.83 2.20 -1.54
CA GLY A 56 21.72 1.13 -1.11
C GLY A 56 21.02 0.14 -0.18
N LEU A 57 21.21 -1.17 -0.40
CA LEU A 57 20.55 -2.24 0.37
C LEU A 57 20.78 -2.12 1.88
N GLN A 58 22.00 -1.78 2.31
CA GLN A 58 22.30 -1.56 3.72
C GLN A 58 21.52 -0.38 4.29
N GLY A 59 21.47 0.74 3.58
CA GLY A 59 20.69 1.91 3.99
C GLY A 59 19.20 1.61 4.11
N LEU A 60 18.64 0.82 3.19
CA LEU A 60 17.25 0.35 3.27
C LEU A 60 16.99 -0.47 4.54
N ARG A 61 17.91 -1.39 4.88
CA ARG A 61 17.80 -2.23 6.09
C ARG A 61 17.91 -1.41 7.37
N GLU A 62 18.88 -0.51 7.43
CA GLU A 62 19.07 0.39 8.58
C GLU A 62 17.87 1.32 8.77
N PHE A 63 17.33 1.85 7.66
CA PHE A 63 16.12 2.67 7.69
C PHE A 63 14.92 1.89 8.22
N ALA A 64 14.65 0.70 7.68
CA ALA A 64 13.54 -0.13 8.13
C ALA A 64 13.68 -0.51 9.61
N GLN A 65 14.89 -0.86 10.06
CA GLN A 65 15.17 -1.16 11.47
C GLN A 65 14.97 0.05 12.38
N GLY A 66 15.43 1.23 11.98
CA GLY A 66 15.23 2.46 12.74
C GLY A 66 13.76 2.85 12.83
N LEU A 67 13.04 2.81 11.70
CA LEU A 67 11.64 3.18 11.64
C LEU A 67 10.75 2.19 12.40
N LEU A 68 10.86 0.89 12.10
CA LEU A 68 9.94 -0.12 12.63
C LEU A 68 10.41 -0.64 13.99
N GLY A 69 11.70 -0.93 14.13
CA GLY A 69 12.27 -1.48 15.36
C GLY A 69 12.34 -0.47 16.51
N ILE A 70 12.48 0.83 16.21
CA ILE A 70 12.65 1.89 17.21
C ILE A 70 11.49 2.88 17.16
N GLY A 71 11.28 3.55 16.03
CA GLY A 71 10.29 4.63 15.89
C GLY A 71 8.86 4.21 16.19
N LEU A 72 8.34 3.22 15.45
CA LEU A 72 6.98 2.70 15.63
C LEU A 72 6.80 2.06 17.02
N ALA A 73 7.84 1.37 17.52
CA ALA A 73 7.83 0.79 18.86
C ALA A 73 7.68 1.87 19.95
N GLN A 74 8.43 2.97 19.85
CA GLN A 74 8.34 4.11 20.77
C GLN A 74 7.00 4.83 20.67
N TYR A 75 6.51 5.07 19.45
CA TYR A 75 5.18 5.65 19.22
C TYR A 75 4.09 4.84 19.93
N LEU A 76 4.12 3.51 19.78
CA LEU A 76 3.16 2.64 20.44
C LEU A 76 3.27 2.71 21.96
N ALA A 77 4.47 2.64 22.52
CA ALA A 77 4.68 2.70 23.96
C ALA A 77 4.14 4.02 24.55
N GLN A 78 4.42 5.14 23.89
CA GLN A 78 3.93 6.46 24.29
C GLN A 78 2.41 6.58 24.13
N GLY A 79 1.86 6.15 22.99
CA GLY A 79 0.43 6.23 22.70
C GLY A 79 -0.41 5.36 23.63
N LEU A 80 0.10 4.19 24.05
CA LEU A 80 -0.56 3.38 25.07
C LEU A 80 -0.54 4.07 26.43
N ALA A 81 0.60 4.64 26.83
CA ALA A 81 0.73 5.36 28.10
C ALA A 81 -0.15 6.62 28.18
N SER A 82 -0.32 7.33 27.05
CA SER A 82 -1.16 8.53 26.97
C SER A 82 -2.63 8.27 26.69
N GLY A 83 -3.01 7.03 26.35
CA GLY A 83 -4.38 6.68 26.01
C GLY A 83 -4.79 7.08 24.59
N ALA A 84 -3.85 7.25 23.66
CA ALA A 84 -4.12 7.55 22.27
C ALA A 84 -5.02 6.49 21.60
N GLU A 85 -5.99 6.95 20.83
CA GLU A 85 -7.09 6.10 20.32
C GLU A 85 -6.61 4.89 19.51
N VAL A 86 -5.70 5.10 18.56
CA VAL A 86 -5.27 4.04 17.64
C VAL A 86 -4.49 2.92 18.35
N PRO A 87 -3.42 3.19 19.12
CA PRO A 87 -2.76 2.14 19.91
C PRO A 87 -3.72 1.45 20.89
N GLN A 88 -4.64 2.19 21.51
CA GLN A 88 -5.64 1.63 22.42
C GLN A 88 -6.64 0.72 21.70
N ALA A 89 -7.01 1.01 20.45
CA ALA A 89 -7.84 0.11 19.65
C ALA A 89 -7.14 -1.24 19.47
N TYR A 90 -5.89 -1.24 19.03
CA TYR A 90 -5.09 -2.46 18.90
C TYR A 90 -4.96 -3.23 20.22
N LEU A 91 -4.80 -2.52 21.35
CA LEU A 91 -4.80 -3.13 22.69
C LEU A 91 -6.12 -3.79 23.06
N ARG A 92 -7.27 -3.15 22.78
CA ARG A 92 -8.60 -3.68 23.11
C ARG A 92 -8.87 -5.02 22.43
N HIS A 93 -8.44 -5.17 21.18
CA HIS A 93 -8.63 -6.41 20.42
C HIS A 93 -7.58 -7.49 20.73
N GLY A 94 -6.50 -7.16 21.46
CA GLY A 94 -5.50 -8.15 21.87
C GLY A 94 -4.78 -8.81 20.69
N ILE A 95 -4.48 -8.05 19.64
CA ILE A 95 -4.00 -8.58 18.35
C ILE A 95 -2.48 -8.59 18.23
N VAL A 96 -1.98 -9.34 17.26
CA VAL A 96 -0.62 -9.24 16.74
C VAL A 96 -0.67 -8.47 15.42
N TYR A 97 0.05 -7.35 15.38
CA TYR A 97 0.27 -6.57 14.17
C TYR A 97 1.66 -6.90 13.60
N GLN A 98 1.76 -7.13 12.30
CA GLN A 98 3.02 -7.47 11.64
C GLN A 98 3.28 -6.55 10.43
N VAL A 99 4.52 -6.07 10.33
CA VAL A 99 5.03 -5.36 9.15
C VAL A 99 6.13 -6.21 8.52
N GLU A 100 5.97 -6.57 7.25
CA GLU A 100 6.99 -7.19 6.42
C GLU A 100 7.54 -6.16 5.42
N VAL A 101 8.85 -6.01 5.37
CA VAL A 101 9.54 -5.16 4.40
C VAL A 101 10.26 -6.05 3.41
N VAL A 102 9.93 -5.89 2.12
CA VAL A 102 10.56 -6.60 1.00
C VAL A 102 11.68 -5.73 0.42
N PHE A 103 12.88 -6.30 0.32
CA PHE A 103 14.07 -5.62 -0.18
C PHE A 103 14.35 -5.93 -1.67
N PRO A 104 15.20 -5.13 -2.34
CA PRO A 104 15.51 -5.31 -3.76
C PRO A 104 16.22 -6.62 -4.10
N ASP A 105 16.90 -7.24 -3.12
CA ASP A 105 17.55 -8.54 -3.26
C ASP A 105 16.59 -9.73 -3.06
N ALA A 106 15.28 -9.47 -3.09
CA ALA A 106 14.19 -10.41 -2.81
C ALA A 106 14.17 -10.99 -1.39
N THR A 107 15.03 -10.50 -0.49
CA THR A 107 14.93 -10.83 0.93
C THR A 107 13.82 -10.02 1.60
N SER A 108 13.33 -10.48 2.74
CA SER A 108 12.39 -9.71 3.56
C SER A 108 12.79 -9.72 5.04
N GLN A 109 12.30 -8.72 5.77
CA GLN A 109 12.40 -8.66 7.23
C GLN A 109 11.03 -8.36 7.82
N ARG A 110 10.74 -8.96 8.98
CA ARG A 110 9.45 -8.86 9.66
C ARG A 110 9.62 -8.28 11.06
N TRP A 111 8.70 -7.38 11.42
CA TRP A 111 8.55 -6.81 12.75
C TRP A 111 7.14 -7.14 13.26
N SER A 112 7.03 -7.67 14.47
CA SER A 112 5.76 -8.05 15.07
C SER A 112 5.54 -7.30 16.39
N TYR A 113 4.31 -6.82 16.57
CA TYR A 113 3.89 -6.04 17.73
C TYR A 113 2.73 -6.78 18.38
N GLY A 114 3.01 -7.37 19.54
CA GLY A 114 2.01 -8.05 20.35
C GLY A 114 1.32 -7.05 21.27
N PHE A 115 -0.01 -7.00 21.16
CA PHE A 115 -0.85 -6.24 22.07
C PHE A 115 -1.53 -7.23 23.02
N ASP A 116 -1.01 -7.38 24.23
CA ASP A 116 -1.65 -8.16 25.27
C ASP A 116 -2.17 -7.24 26.39
N ARG A 117 -3.21 -7.66 27.12
CA ARG A 117 -3.88 -6.85 28.15
C ARG A 117 -3.00 -6.53 29.37
N GLN A 118 -1.80 -7.11 29.48
CA GLN A 118 -0.91 -6.96 30.62
C GLN A 118 0.42 -6.27 30.27
N ARG A 119 0.93 -6.35 29.03
CA ARG A 119 2.16 -5.73 28.51
C ARG A 119 2.14 -5.58 26.98
N GLN A 120 2.77 -4.52 26.48
CA GLN A 120 3.22 -4.48 25.08
C GLN A 120 4.54 -5.25 24.98
N THR A 121 4.62 -6.23 24.07
CA THR A 121 5.90 -6.81 23.67
C THR A 121 6.17 -6.47 22.21
N VAL A 122 7.21 -5.68 21.99
CA VAL A 122 7.78 -5.51 20.65
C VAL A 122 8.80 -6.62 20.49
N GLN A 123 8.50 -7.59 19.64
CA GLN A 123 9.41 -8.70 19.37
C GLN A 123 9.64 -8.80 17.87
N ARG A 124 10.92 -8.90 17.50
CA ARG A 124 11.29 -9.48 16.21
C ARG A 124 11.04 -10.98 16.34
N CYS A 125 9.81 -11.42 16.06
CA CYS A 125 9.46 -12.83 16.12
C CYS A 125 10.02 -13.60 14.91
N PRO A 126 10.36 -14.89 15.08
CA PRO A 126 10.50 -15.83 13.99
C PRO A 126 9.18 -16.01 13.22
N ASP A 127 9.27 -16.61 12.04
CA ASP A 127 8.31 -16.56 10.92
C ASP A 127 6.88 -17.10 11.16
N ASP A 128 6.52 -17.55 12.38
CA ASP A 128 5.35 -18.41 12.60
C ASP A 128 4.30 -17.87 13.58
N VAL A 129 4.29 -16.55 13.85
CA VAL A 129 3.19 -15.94 14.61
C VAL A 129 2.04 -15.59 13.66
N SER A 130 0.87 -16.18 13.88
CA SER A 130 -0.36 -15.83 13.16
C SER A 130 -0.80 -14.41 13.52
N ALA A 131 -0.39 -13.45 12.69
CA ALA A 131 -0.76 -12.04 12.84
C ALA A 131 -2.18 -11.81 12.32
N GLN A 132 -3.03 -11.21 13.16
CA GLN A 132 -4.39 -10.85 12.76
C GLN A 132 -4.38 -9.65 11.81
N VAL A 133 -3.36 -8.80 11.88
CA VAL A 133 -3.16 -7.70 10.94
C VAL A 133 -1.74 -7.74 10.39
N ARG A 134 -1.61 -7.81 9.07
CA ARG A 134 -0.33 -7.82 8.36
C ARG A 134 -0.29 -6.72 7.31
N LEU A 135 0.84 -6.04 7.25
CA LEU A 135 1.21 -5.09 6.19
C LEU A 135 2.53 -5.55 5.57
N CYS A 136 2.54 -5.81 4.27
CA CYS A 136 3.75 -6.03 3.49
C CYS A 136 4.01 -4.79 2.64
N ILE A 137 5.23 -4.27 2.61
CA ILE A 137 5.61 -3.05 1.88
C ILE A 137 7.01 -3.19 1.29
N THR A 138 7.28 -2.59 0.12
CA THR A 138 8.66 -2.56 -0.40
C THR A 138 9.51 -1.54 0.37
N ALA A 139 10.80 -1.84 0.54
CA ALA A 139 11.71 -0.99 1.30
C ALA A 139 11.86 0.41 0.67
N SER A 140 11.99 0.47 -0.66
CA SER A 140 12.09 1.74 -1.39
C SER A 140 10.83 2.61 -1.21
N ALA A 141 9.63 2.01 -1.29
CA ALA A 141 8.38 2.74 -1.11
C ALA A 141 8.20 3.21 0.33
N LEU A 142 8.63 2.41 1.32
CA LEU A 142 8.62 2.80 2.72
C LEU A 142 9.50 4.05 2.96
N VAL A 143 10.70 4.08 2.38
CA VAL A 143 11.61 5.24 2.44
C VAL A 143 10.98 6.45 1.77
N ASP A 144 10.54 6.32 0.52
CA ASP A 144 9.96 7.44 -0.22
C ASP A 144 8.72 8.01 0.48
N TRP A 145 7.91 7.15 1.08
CA TRP A 145 6.73 7.59 1.81
C TRP A 145 7.07 8.36 3.07
N CYS A 146 8.02 7.84 3.86
CA CYS A 146 8.51 8.53 5.05
C CYS A 146 9.20 9.86 4.74
N LEU A 147 9.84 9.98 3.57
CA LEU A 147 10.47 11.21 3.10
C LEU A 147 9.50 12.16 2.37
N GLY A 148 8.20 11.84 2.28
CA GLY A 148 7.23 12.66 1.56
C GLY A 148 7.44 12.69 0.04
N ARG A 149 8.23 11.78 -0.52
CA ARG A 149 8.53 11.71 -1.97
C ARG A 149 7.45 11.02 -2.77
N CYS A 150 6.55 10.29 -2.10
CA CYS A 150 5.39 9.67 -2.73
C CYS A 150 4.15 9.78 -1.85
N SER A 151 2.99 9.82 -2.49
CA SER A 151 1.70 9.84 -1.79
C SER A 151 1.30 8.46 -1.31
N TYR A 152 0.37 8.40 -0.36
CA TYR A 152 -0.22 7.14 0.10
C TYR A 152 -0.77 6.29 -1.08
N PHE A 153 -1.39 6.93 -2.09
CA PHE A 153 -1.91 6.21 -3.27
C PHE A 153 -0.81 5.54 -4.09
N ALA A 154 0.36 6.18 -4.22
CA ALA A 154 1.51 5.57 -4.89
C ALA A 154 2.04 4.37 -4.09
N VAL A 155 2.08 4.48 -2.75
CA VAL A 155 2.55 3.38 -1.88
C VAL A 155 1.63 2.16 -1.92
N ARG A 156 0.33 2.34 -2.19
CA ARG A 156 -0.63 1.23 -2.26
C ARG A 156 -0.31 0.19 -3.35
N THR A 157 0.34 0.59 -4.44
CA THR A 157 0.79 -0.39 -5.46
C THR A 157 1.97 -1.22 -4.96
N HIS A 158 2.76 -0.64 -4.04
CA HIS A 158 3.95 -1.21 -3.41
C HIS A 158 3.69 -1.77 -2.00
N SER A 159 2.43 -1.99 -1.63
CA SER A 159 2.06 -2.57 -0.34
C SER A 159 0.86 -3.50 -0.45
N ARG A 160 0.74 -4.44 0.50
CA ARG A 160 -0.37 -5.38 0.64
C ARG A 160 -0.74 -5.45 2.11
N ARG A 161 -2.00 -5.21 2.42
CA ARG A 161 -2.53 -5.30 3.79
C ARG A 161 -3.57 -6.40 3.87
N SER A 162 -3.55 -7.18 4.95
CA SER A 162 -4.59 -8.13 5.32
C SER A 162 -4.94 -7.95 6.78
N ALA A 163 -6.22 -7.96 7.12
CA ALA A 163 -6.71 -7.90 8.49
C ALA A 163 -7.81 -8.95 8.69
N GLN A 164 -7.80 -9.60 9.85
CA GLN A 164 -8.79 -10.58 10.30
C GLN A 164 -9.11 -10.29 11.76
N VAL A 165 -9.82 -9.19 12.00
CA VAL A 165 -10.21 -8.76 13.35
C VAL A 165 -11.72 -8.59 13.36
N TYR A 166 -12.37 -9.10 14.40
CA TYR A 166 -13.83 -9.11 14.50
C TYR A 166 -14.29 -8.62 15.87
N ASP A 167 -15.36 -7.83 15.87
CA ASP A 167 -16.18 -7.51 17.02
C ASP A 167 -17.33 -8.49 17.15
N ILE A 168 -17.68 -8.81 18.40
CA ILE A 168 -18.88 -9.59 18.71
C ILE A 168 -20.00 -8.60 19.01
N VAL A 169 -21.00 -8.52 18.13
CA VAL A 169 -22.12 -7.59 18.25
C VAL A 169 -23.42 -8.34 18.49
N GLN A 170 -24.23 -7.81 19.41
CA GLN A 170 -25.59 -8.31 19.63
C GLN A 170 -26.56 -7.57 18.71
N THR A 171 -27.26 -8.32 17.88
CA THR A 171 -28.25 -7.82 16.93
C THR A 171 -29.64 -8.35 17.29
N ALA A 172 -30.68 -7.82 16.63
CA ALA A 172 -32.04 -8.36 16.75
C ALA A 172 -32.16 -9.84 16.30
N GLN A 173 -31.19 -10.33 15.51
CA GLN A 173 -31.13 -11.70 14.97
C GLN A 173 -30.24 -12.62 15.81
N GLY A 174 -29.59 -12.11 16.85
CA GLY A 174 -28.68 -12.86 17.72
C GLY A 174 -27.26 -12.26 17.78
N ILE A 175 -26.29 -13.07 18.20
CA ILE A 175 -24.89 -12.68 18.30
C ILE A 175 -24.21 -12.90 16.94
N MET A 176 -23.56 -11.86 16.41
CA MET A 176 -22.86 -11.90 15.12
C MET A 176 -21.41 -11.42 15.27
N ALA A 177 -20.52 -11.95 14.42
CA ALA A 177 -19.18 -11.42 14.24
C ALA A 177 -19.21 -10.36 13.13
N GLN A 178 -18.73 -9.16 13.43
CA GLN A 178 -18.59 -8.06 12.48
C GLN A 178 -17.12 -7.72 12.33
N GLU A 179 -16.62 -7.48 11.12
CA GLU A 179 -15.23 -7.08 10.93
C GLU A 179 -14.95 -5.74 11.64
N ALA A 180 -13.89 -5.72 12.46
CA ALA A 180 -13.48 -4.53 13.20
C ALA A 180 -12.69 -3.61 12.27
N ALA A 181 -13.12 -2.35 12.17
CA ALA A 181 -12.43 -1.34 11.39
C ALA A 181 -11.23 -0.78 12.17
N LEU A 182 -10.07 -1.43 12.05
CA LEU A 182 -8.82 -0.93 12.62
C LEU A 182 -8.07 -0.03 11.62
N PRO A 183 -7.71 1.21 12.01
CA PRO A 183 -6.81 2.05 11.22
C PRO A 183 -5.48 1.34 10.97
N ASP A 184 -4.86 1.56 9.82
CA ASP A 184 -3.53 0.99 9.58
C ASP A 184 -2.48 1.70 10.45
N LEU A 185 -1.88 0.95 11.38
CA LEU A 185 -1.00 1.51 12.40
C LEU A 185 0.26 2.18 11.82
N LEU A 186 0.88 1.57 10.79
CA LEU A 186 2.07 2.17 10.17
C LEU A 186 1.68 3.43 9.40
N THR A 187 0.56 3.40 8.68
CA THR A 187 -0.01 4.57 7.99
C THR A 187 -0.25 5.73 8.95
N HIS A 188 -0.97 5.48 10.05
CA HIS A 188 -1.23 6.49 11.06
C HIS A 188 0.08 7.02 11.68
N TYR A 189 1.04 6.14 11.99
CA TYR A 189 2.32 6.58 12.52
C TYR A 189 3.05 7.53 11.54
N ILE A 190 3.15 7.15 10.26
CA ILE A 190 3.87 7.91 9.24
C ILE A 190 3.18 9.25 8.96
N LEU A 191 1.85 9.29 8.90
CA LEU A 191 1.09 10.46 8.50
C LEU A 191 0.78 11.44 9.64
N ASP A 192 0.65 10.95 10.87
CA ASP A 192 0.08 11.76 11.96
C ASP A 192 1.04 11.94 13.15
N ALA A 193 2.04 11.07 13.32
CA ALA A 193 2.85 11.04 14.56
C ALA A 193 4.36 11.10 14.34
N MET A 194 4.85 10.77 13.14
CA MET A 194 6.26 10.83 12.83
C MET A 194 6.73 12.29 12.69
N PRO A 195 7.92 12.67 13.19
CA PRO A 195 8.43 14.03 13.04
C PRO A 195 8.41 14.51 11.57
N GLY A 196 7.95 15.74 11.34
CA GLY A 196 7.80 16.32 10.00
C GLY A 196 6.57 15.84 9.23
N ALA A 197 5.63 15.14 9.88
CA ALA A 197 4.38 14.69 9.27
C ALA A 197 3.57 15.84 8.65
N GLU A 198 3.56 17.00 9.31
CA GLU A 198 2.80 18.19 8.93
C GLU A 198 3.21 18.79 7.57
N HIS A 199 4.40 18.46 7.06
CA HIS A 199 4.91 18.96 5.78
C HIS A 199 4.78 17.97 4.61
N ARG A 200 4.50 16.69 4.85
CA ARG A 200 4.64 15.64 3.81
C ARG A 200 3.63 15.71 2.67
N GLY A 201 2.45 16.26 2.91
CA GLY A 201 1.49 16.52 1.84
C GLY A 201 1.99 17.61 0.88
N THR A 202 2.66 18.62 1.42
CA THR A 202 3.21 19.77 0.69
C THR A 202 4.53 19.40 0.02
N ASP A 203 5.43 18.70 0.71
CA ASP A 203 6.72 18.25 0.19
C ASP A 203 6.56 17.33 -1.04
N TRP A 204 5.51 16.49 -1.05
CA TRP A 204 5.19 15.67 -2.23
C TRP A 204 4.72 16.52 -3.41
N LEU A 205 3.86 17.51 -3.18
CA LEU A 205 3.39 18.42 -4.22
C LEU A 205 4.56 19.21 -4.81
N ASP A 206 5.44 19.73 -3.95
CA ASP A 206 6.61 20.49 -4.37
C ASP A 206 7.61 19.61 -5.14
N TYR A 207 7.84 18.37 -4.68
CA TYR A 207 8.65 17.39 -5.39
C TYR A 207 8.05 17.03 -6.76
N ALA A 208 6.73 16.79 -6.83
CA ALA A 208 6.04 16.48 -8.08
C ALA A 208 6.10 17.67 -9.06
N ILE A 209 5.88 18.90 -8.59
CA ILE A 209 6.02 20.12 -9.39
C ILE A 209 7.47 20.29 -9.89
N HIS A 210 8.47 19.98 -9.07
CA HIS A 210 9.87 20.04 -9.47
C HIS A 210 10.25 18.98 -10.51
N LEU A 211 9.73 17.76 -10.40
CA LEU A 211 9.94 16.73 -11.42
C LEU A 211 9.25 17.08 -12.75
N TRP A 212 8.05 17.65 -12.69
CA TRP A 212 7.30 18.06 -13.89
C TRP A 212 7.97 19.23 -14.61
N SER A 213 8.51 20.21 -13.87
CA SER A 213 9.26 21.32 -14.48
C SER A 213 10.55 20.84 -15.17
N ARG A 214 11.31 19.93 -14.55
CA ARG A 214 12.50 19.33 -15.19
C ARG A 214 12.18 18.42 -16.39
N GLY A 215 11.06 17.71 -16.36
CA GLY A 215 10.60 16.89 -17.48
C GLY A 215 10.12 17.70 -18.69
N LEU A 216 9.71 18.95 -18.49
CA LEU A 216 9.33 19.88 -19.56
C LEU A 216 10.55 20.54 -20.21
N ASP A 217 11.62 20.80 -19.44
CA ASP A 217 12.86 21.36 -19.99
C ASP A 217 13.59 20.33 -20.89
N ASN A 218 13.63 19.05 -20.51
CA ASN A 218 14.20 17.99 -21.35
C ASN A 218 13.40 17.70 -22.64
N LYS A 219 12.15 18.17 -22.77
CA LYS A 219 11.33 18.02 -23.98
C LYS A 219 11.40 19.24 -24.92
N ARG A 220 12.16 20.27 -24.56
CA ARG A 220 12.36 21.47 -25.40
C ARG A 220 13.70 21.48 -26.14
N GLU A 221 14.52 20.46 -25.97
CA GLU A 221 15.84 20.32 -26.62
C GLU A 221 15.90 19.20 -27.69
N GLU A 222 14.76 18.62 -28.09
CA GLU A 222 14.62 17.77 -29.28
C GLU A 222 13.77 18.48 -30.36
#